data_AF-E9PMX6-F1
#
_entry.id   AF-E9PMX6-F1
#
_cell.length_a   1.000
_cell.length_b   1.000
_cell.length_c   1.000
_cell.angle_alpha   90.00
_cell.angle_beta   90.00
_cell.angle_gamma   90.00
#
_symmetry.space_group_name_H-M   'P 1'
#
loop_
_entity.id
_entity.type
_entity.pdbx_description
1 polymer ?
#
loop_
_entity_poly.entity_id
_entity_poly.type
_entity_poly.pdbx_seq_one_letter_code
_entity_poly.pdbx_strand_id
1 'polypeptide(L)'
;MLIFWTITLFLLGAAKGKEVCYEDLGCFSDTEPWGGTAIRPLKILPWSPEKIGTRFLLYTNENPNNFQILLLSDPSTIEASNFQMDRKTRFIIHGFIDKGDESWVTDMCKTEYSYPPSKVHLIGHSLGAHVAGEAGSKTPGLSRITGLDPVEASFESTPEEVRLDPSDADFVDVIHTDAAPLIPF
;
A
#
# COMPACT_ATOMS: atom_id res chain seq x y z
N MET A 1 30.68 40.33 27.21
CA MET A 1 30.81 38.91 26.82
C MET A 1 29.43 38.31 26.50
N LEU A 2 28.69 38.92 25.57
CA LEU A 2 27.27 38.65 25.31
C LEU A 2 27.01 38.34 23.82
N ILE A 3 28.04 37.84 23.11
CA ILE A 3 28.01 37.59 21.66
C ILE A 3 28.12 36.08 21.35
N PHE A 4 28.40 35.24 22.36
CA PHE A 4 28.60 33.80 22.17
C PHE A 4 27.33 32.94 22.27
N TRP A 5 26.16 33.52 22.57
CA TRP A 5 24.91 32.76 22.75
C TRP A 5 23.92 32.86 21.59
N THR A 6 24.20 33.66 20.55
CA THR A 6 23.29 33.84 19.41
C THR A 6 23.64 32.99 18.19
N ILE A 7 24.77 32.28 18.20
CA ILE A 7 25.23 31.48 17.04
C ILE A 7 24.86 30.00 17.16
N THR A 8 24.61 29.47 18.35
CA THR A 8 24.23 28.06 18.56
C THR A 8 22.74 27.77 18.34
N LEU A 9 21.89 28.79 18.15
CA LEU A 9 20.46 28.61 17.89
C LEU A 9 20.09 28.72 16.40
N PHE A 10 21.07 28.67 15.49
CA PHE A 10 20.87 28.86 14.04
C PHE A 10 21.37 27.69 13.17
N LEU A 11 21.53 26.50 13.75
CA LEU A 11 21.87 25.26 13.02
C LEU A 11 21.08 24.03 13.51
N LEU A 12 19.83 24.24 13.96
CA LEU A 12 18.81 23.18 14.05
C LEU A 12 17.64 23.56 13.14
N GLY A 13 17.94 23.94 11.90
CA GLY A 13 16.94 23.85 10.85
C GLY A 13 16.72 22.37 10.59
N ALA A 14 15.70 21.76 11.23
CA ALA A 14 15.21 20.46 10.81
C ALA A 14 14.97 20.55 9.29
N ALA A 15 15.72 19.79 8.50
CA ALA A 15 15.55 19.78 7.06
C ALA A 15 14.10 19.37 6.76
N LYS A 16 13.27 20.36 6.43
CA LYS A 16 11.83 20.17 6.18
C LYS A 16 11.71 19.20 5.01
N GLY A 17 11.10 18.04 5.24
CA GLY A 17 10.88 17.06 4.17
C GLY A 17 9.99 17.63 3.08
N LYS A 18 10.05 17.01 1.91
CA LYS A 18 9.17 17.30 0.78
C LYS A 18 7.91 16.47 0.89
N GLU A 19 6.85 16.95 0.25
CA GLU A 19 5.56 16.28 0.18
C GLU A 19 5.03 16.34 -1.26
N VAL A 20 4.30 15.30 -1.68
CA VAL A 20 3.51 15.28 -2.91
C VAL A 20 2.08 14.85 -2.58
N CYS A 21 1.10 15.49 -3.19
CA CYS A 21 -0.32 15.16 -2.97
C CYS A 21 -0.97 14.75 -4.29
N TYR A 22 -1.84 13.75 -4.22
CA TYR A 22 -2.69 13.30 -5.32
C TYR A 22 -4.15 13.38 -4.87
N GLU A 23 -5.02 13.82 -5.77
CA GLU A 23 -6.39 14.26 -5.49
C GLU A 23 -7.16 13.30 -4.56
N ASP A 24 -7.38 12.06 -4.98
CA ASP A 24 -8.16 11.08 -4.23
C ASP A 24 -7.34 10.26 -3.21
N LEU A 25 -6.00 10.39 -3.21
CA LEU A 25 -5.10 9.56 -2.40
C LEU A 25 -4.45 10.30 -1.22
N GLY A 26 -4.58 11.62 -1.16
CA GLY A 26 -3.97 12.45 -0.13
C GLY A 26 -2.48 12.73 -0.39
N CYS A 27 -1.75 13.03 0.68
CA CYS A 27 -0.37 13.50 0.63
C CYS A 27 0.63 12.47 1.18
N PHE A 28 1.82 12.44 0.59
CA PHE A 28 2.92 11.54 0.91
C PHE A 28 4.19 12.36 1.17
N SER A 29 4.85 12.10 2.30
CA SER A 29 6.05 12.81 2.73
C SER A 29 7.31 11.95 2.54
N ASP A 30 8.47 12.59 2.32
CA ASP A 30 9.78 11.93 2.33
C ASP A 30 10.50 12.01 3.70
N THR A 31 9.79 12.43 4.75
CA THR A 31 10.28 12.44 6.14
C THR A 31 10.32 11.05 6.76
N GLU A 32 10.93 10.93 7.93
CA GLU A 32 10.85 9.71 8.72
C GLU A 32 9.38 9.34 9.03
N PRO A 33 9.04 8.03 9.04
CA PRO A 33 9.93 6.90 8.75
C PRO A 33 10.08 6.56 7.26
N TRP A 34 9.41 7.29 6.36
CA TRP A 34 9.34 7.01 4.92
C TRP A 34 10.68 7.19 4.18
N GLY A 35 11.52 8.11 4.65
CA GLY A 35 12.86 8.35 4.12
C GLY A 35 13.77 9.09 5.11
N GLY A 36 15.08 8.96 4.90
CA GLY A 36 16.10 9.55 5.76
C GLY A 36 16.41 8.77 7.03
N THR A 37 15.94 7.52 7.16
CA THR A 37 16.25 6.63 8.30
C THR A 37 17.44 5.71 7.97
N ALA A 38 17.97 4.99 8.96
CA ALA A 38 19.02 3.99 8.73
C ALA A 38 18.57 2.85 7.79
N ILE A 39 17.30 2.47 7.87
CA ILE A 39 16.70 1.39 7.06
C ILE A 39 16.29 1.91 5.67
N ARG A 40 15.84 3.18 5.59
CA ARG A 40 15.37 3.85 4.36
C ARG A 40 16.14 5.17 4.15
N PRO A 41 17.43 5.11 3.75
CA PRO A 41 18.30 6.30 3.75
C PRO A 41 17.96 7.31 2.65
N LEU A 42 17.38 6.87 1.53
CA LEU A 42 17.02 7.75 0.42
C LEU A 42 15.67 8.43 0.70
N LYS A 43 15.64 9.77 0.62
CA LYS A 43 14.41 10.56 0.64
C LYS A 43 13.79 10.58 -0.75
N ILE A 44 12.81 9.71 -0.97
CA ILE A 44 12.14 9.50 -2.25
C ILE A 44 10.64 9.66 -2.04
N LEU A 45 10.01 10.47 -2.89
CA LEU A 45 8.56 10.58 -2.96
C LEU A 45 8.01 9.52 -3.95
N PRO A 46 6.78 9.02 -3.73
CA PRO A 46 6.14 8.11 -4.66
C PRO A 46 5.98 8.74 -6.06
N TRP A 47 5.86 7.88 -7.06
CA TRP A 47 5.47 8.32 -8.40
C TRP A 47 3.99 8.67 -8.47
N SER A 48 3.60 9.50 -9.46
CA SER A 48 2.20 9.86 -9.65
C SER A 48 1.36 8.64 -10.09
N PRO A 49 0.05 8.61 -9.78
CA PRO A 49 -0.84 7.53 -10.17
C PRO A 49 -0.81 7.24 -11.68
N GLU A 50 -0.69 8.27 -12.52
CA GLU A 50 -0.62 8.12 -13.99
C GLU A 50 0.69 7.46 -14.44
N LYS A 51 1.78 7.69 -13.70
CA LYS A 51 3.08 7.08 -13.98
C LYS A 51 3.16 5.63 -13.49
N ILE A 52 2.49 5.32 -12.37
CA ILE A 52 2.37 3.95 -11.88
C ILE A 52 1.45 3.14 -12.80
N GLY A 53 0.33 3.72 -13.25
CA GLY A 53 -0.56 3.09 -14.21
C GLY A 53 -1.34 1.88 -13.66
N THR A 54 -1.64 1.92 -12.36
CA THR A 54 -2.49 0.99 -11.59
C THR A 54 -3.80 0.63 -12.31
N ARG A 55 -4.18 -0.66 -12.38
CA ARG A 55 -5.43 -1.13 -13.03
C ARG A 55 -6.14 -2.22 -12.23
N PHE A 56 -7.47 -2.26 -12.30
CA PHE A 56 -8.31 -3.26 -11.62
C PHE A 56 -8.86 -4.23 -12.64
N LEU A 57 -8.29 -5.42 -12.66
CA LEU A 57 -8.68 -6.47 -13.60
C LEU A 57 -9.63 -7.44 -12.88
N LEU A 58 -10.93 -7.22 -13.03
CA LEU A 58 -11.95 -8.08 -12.42
C LEU A 58 -12.09 -9.38 -13.22
N TYR A 59 -11.90 -10.49 -12.53
CA TYR A 59 -12.28 -11.83 -12.98
C TYR A 59 -13.37 -12.37 -12.05
N THR A 60 -14.39 -12.98 -12.64
CA THR A 60 -15.41 -13.72 -11.91
C THR A 60 -15.57 -15.11 -12.49
N ASN A 61 -16.41 -15.94 -11.87
CA ASN A 61 -16.78 -17.24 -12.42
C ASN A 61 -17.43 -17.14 -13.81
N GLU A 62 -18.06 -16.01 -14.10
CA GLU A 62 -18.76 -15.70 -15.35
C GLU A 62 -17.79 -15.19 -16.45
N ASN A 63 -16.64 -14.62 -16.08
CA ASN A 63 -15.58 -14.20 -17.00
C ASN A 63 -14.17 -14.65 -16.56
N PRO A 64 -13.90 -15.96 -16.49
CA PRO A 64 -12.67 -16.47 -15.89
C PRO A 64 -11.40 -16.20 -16.72
N ASN A 65 -11.55 -15.99 -18.03
CA ASN A 65 -10.42 -15.86 -18.96
C ASN A 65 -10.22 -14.44 -19.49
N ASN A 66 -11.20 -13.55 -19.29
CA ASN A 66 -11.16 -12.18 -19.82
C ASN A 66 -11.53 -11.22 -18.70
N PHE A 67 -10.63 -10.29 -18.38
CA PHE A 67 -10.89 -9.30 -17.34
C PHE A 67 -11.88 -8.23 -17.77
N GLN A 68 -12.59 -7.66 -16.81
CA GLN A 68 -13.28 -6.37 -16.93
C GLN A 68 -12.50 -5.31 -16.16
N ILE A 69 -12.31 -4.13 -16.73
CA ILE A 69 -11.57 -3.05 -16.07
C ILE A 69 -12.52 -2.31 -15.14
N LEU A 70 -12.14 -2.19 -13.87
CA LEU A 70 -12.80 -1.29 -12.92
C LEU A 70 -11.98 0.00 -12.80
N LEU A 71 -12.63 1.15 -12.77
CA LEU A 71 -11.99 2.47 -12.69
C LEU A 71 -12.41 3.18 -11.40
N LEU A 72 -11.45 3.81 -10.71
CA LEU A 72 -11.73 4.66 -9.54
C LEU A 72 -12.61 5.83 -9.94
N SER A 73 -12.21 6.47 -11.04
CA SER A 73 -12.82 7.69 -11.55
C SER A 73 -14.22 7.47 -12.12
N ASP A 74 -14.62 6.21 -12.30
CA ASP A 74 -15.93 5.86 -12.87
C ASP A 74 -16.52 4.62 -12.17
N PRO A 75 -17.26 4.81 -11.05
CA PRO A 75 -17.91 3.72 -10.33
C PRO A 75 -18.93 2.93 -11.16
N SER A 76 -19.45 3.51 -12.26
CA SER A 76 -20.38 2.79 -13.15
C SER A 76 -19.74 1.57 -13.81
N THR A 77 -18.41 1.52 -13.88
CA THR A 77 -17.67 0.33 -14.34
C THR A 77 -17.89 -0.88 -13.44
N ILE A 78 -18.14 -0.69 -12.14
CA ILE A 78 -18.47 -1.77 -11.19
C ILE A 78 -19.87 -2.32 -11.50
N GLU A 79 -20.86 -1.43 -11.67
CA GLU A 79 -22.24 -1.82 -11.99
C GLU A 79 -22.37 -2.51 -13.34
N ALA A 80 -21.59 -2.06 -14.33
CA ALA A 80 -21.57 -2.64 -15.68
C ALA A 80 -20.79 -3.96 -15.76
N SER A 81 -20.06 -4.33 -14.72
CA SER A 81 -19.26 -5.54 -14.66
C SER A 81 -20.04 -6.74 -14.11
N ASN A 82 -19.38 -7.90 -14.06
CA ASN A 82 -19.92 -9.11 -13.43
C ASN A 82 -19.73 -9.11 -11.90
N PHE A 83 -19.33 -7.99 -11.28
CA PHE A 83 -19.11 -7.91 -9.84
C PHE A 83 -20.38 -8.28 -9.07
N GLN A 84 -20.23 -9.11 -8.03
CA GLN A 84 -21.33 -9.63 -7.25
C GLN A 84 -21.19 -9.18 -5.79
N MET A 85 -22.12 -8.33 -5.34
CA MET A 85 -22.12 -7.75 -3.98
C MET A 85 -22.34 -8.81 -2.89
N ASP A 86 -22.97 -9.94 -3.23
CA ASP A 86 -23.22 -11.06 -2.31
C ASP A 86 -21.99 -11.99 -2.16
N ARG A 87 -21.02 -11.95 -3.08
CA ARG A 87 -19.78 -12.75 -3.03
C ARG A 87 -18.68 -12.05 -2.23
N LYS A 88 -17.68 -12.83 -1.80
CA LYS A 88 -16.43 -12.30 -1.23
C LYS A 88 -15.51 -11.84 -2.36
N THR A 89 -14.76 -10.76 -2.11
CA THR A 89 -13.80 -10.21 -3.07
C THR A 89 -12.38 -10.50 -2.59
N ARG A 90 -11.54 -10.99 -3.51
CA ARG A 90 -10.13 -11.23 -3.26
C ARG A 90 -9.30 -10.38 -4.21
N PHE A 91 -8.39 -9.59 -3.67
CA PHE A 91 -7.39 -8.88 -4.46
C PHE A 91 -6.10 -9.69 -4.44
N ILE A 92 -5.44 -9.76 -5.60
CA ILE A 92 -4.13 -10.39 -5.75
C ILE A 92 -3.19 -9.29 -6.24
N ILE A 93 -2.17 -8.99 -5.44
CA ILE A 93 -1.26 -7.87 -5.64
C ILE A 93 0.15 -8.46 -5.79
N HIS A 94 0.79 -8.21 -6.94
CA HIS A 94 2.13 -8.75 -7.19
C HIS A 94 3.22 -7.92 -6.52
N GLY A 95 4.48 -8.30 -6.77
CA GLY A 95 5.66 -7.58 -6.32
C GLY A 95 6.79 -7.68 -7.36
N PHE A 96 7.98 -8.08 -6.93
CA PHE A 96 9.17 -8.12 -7.79
C PHE A 96 8.97 -9.03 -9.03
N ILE A 97 8.96 -8.41 -10.22
CA ILE A 97 8.91 -9.05 -11.54
C ILE A 97 7.70 -9.96 -11.75
N ASP A 98 6.49 -9.44 -11.54
CA ASP A 98 5.33 -10.00 -12.23
C ASP A 98 4.55 -8.88 -12.92
N LYS A 99 4.05 -9.13 -14.13
CA LYS A 99 3.16 -8.18 -14.81
C LYS A 99 1.74 -8.47 -14.37
N GLY A 100 1.34 -7.90 -13.25
CA GLY A 100 -0.01 -8.06 -12.72
C GLY A 100 -0.65 -6.75 -12.30
N ASP A 101 -0.46 -5.65 -13.04
CA ASP A 101 -1.08 -4.31 -12.85
C ASP A 101 -1.78 -4.10 -11.48
N GLU A 102 -1.10 -3.40 -10.56
CA GLU A 102 -1.42 -3.20 -9.13
C GLU A 102 -2.51 -2.13 -8.83
N SER A 103 -2.69 -1.81 -7.52
CA SER A 103 -3.96 -1.67 -6.75
C SER A 103 -4.48 -0.26 -6.29
N TRP A 104 -5.77 -0.22 -5.90
CA TRP A 104 -6.40 0.48 -4.77
C TRP A 104 -7.56 -0.42 -4.28
N VAL A 105 -7.75 -0.52 -2.96
CA VAL A 105 -8.87 -1.24 -2.31
C VAL A 105 -9.75 -0.25 -1.52
N THR A 106 -9.29 1.00 -1.36
CA THR A 106 -9.83 1.92 -0.37
C THR A 106 -11.19 2.49 -0.74
N ASP A 107 -11.51 2.73 -2.01
CA ASP A 107 -12.76 3.42 -2.37
C ASP A 107 -13.84 2.50 -2.96
N MET A 108 -13.55 1.22 -3.24
CA MET A 108 -14.62 0.19 -3.28
C MET A 108 -15.30 0.06 -1.90
N CYS A 109 -14.55 0.34 -0.82
CA CYS A 109 -15.07 0.35 0.54
C CYS A 109 -15.61 1.71 1.00
N LYS A 110 -15.19 2.81 0.35
CA LYS A 110 -15.60 4.19 0.71
C LYS A 110 -16.69 4.80 -0.18
N THR A 111 -17.03 4.20 -1.33
CA THR A 111 -18.10 4.71 -2.21
C THR A 111 -19.39 3.89 -2.13
N GLU A 112 -20.52 4.60 -2.01
CA GLU A 112 -21.97 4.35 -2.31
C GLU A 112 -22.58 2.92 -2.31
N TYR A 113 -21.82 1.83 -2.47
CA TYR A 113 -22.33 0.47 -2.71
C TYR A 113 -22.58 -0.38 -1.45
N SER A 114 -22.36 0.17 -0.25
CA SER A 114 -22.53 -0.56 1.02
C SER A 114 -21.83 -1.94 1.05
N TYR A 115 -20.74 -2.11 0.29
CA TYR A 115 -19.97 -3.35 0.26
C TYR A 115 -18.99 -3.36 1.43
N PRO A 116 -19.16 -4.26 2.42
CA PRO A 116 -18.40 -4.16 3.66
C PRO A 116 -16.95 -4.65 3.47
N PRO A 117 -15.95 -3.95 4.04
CA PRO A 117 -14.55 -4.40 4.06
C PRO A 117 -14.35 -5.80 4.67
N SER A 118 -15.28 -6.24 5.52
CA SER A 118 -15.28 -7.58 6.11
C SER A 118 -15.51 -8.71 5.10
N LYS A 119 -15.85 -8.39 3.83
CA LYS A 119 -15.92 -9.36 2.72
C LYS A 119 -14.70 -9.33 1.80
N VAL A 120 -13.73 -8.46 2.09
CA VAL A 120 -12.51 -8.29 1.32
C VAL A 120 -11.37 -9.10 1.94
N HIS A 121 -10.58 -9.74 1.08
CA HIS A 121 -9.32 -10.39 1.43
C HIS A 121 -8.24 -9.95 0.45
N LEU A 122 -7.15 -9.37 0.97
CA LEU A 122 -6.00 -8.97 0.17
C LEU A 122 -4.91 -10.05 0.21
N ILE A 123 -4.39 -10.43 -0.93
CA ILE A 123 -3.28 -11.37 -1.06
C ILE A 123 -2.16 -10.63 -1.75
N GLY A 124 -1.09 -10.31 -1.01
CA GLY A 124 0.04 -9.55 -1.51
C GLY A 124 1.31 -10.39 -1.54
N HIS A 125 1.99 -10.45 -2.68
CA HIS A 125 3.26 -11.16 -2.83
C HIS A 125 4.45 -10.21 -2.91
N SER A 126 5.56 -10.52 -2.22
CA SER A 126 6.78 -9.70 -2.24
C SER A 126 6.46 -8.25 -1.83
N LEU A 127 6.75 -7.25 -2.67
CA LEU A 127 6.37 -5.85 -2.43
C LEU A 127 4.85 -5.66 -2.25
N GLY A 128 4.04 -6.46 -2.94
CA GLY A 128 2.58 -6.43 -2.85
C GLY A 128 2.03 -6.75 -1.47
N ALA A 129 2.79 -7.46 -0.62
CA ALA A 129 2.41 -7.68 0.77
C ALA A 129 2.34 -6.36 1.55
N HIS A 130 3.28 -5.44 1.31
CA HIS A 130 3.27 -4.12 1.95
C HIS A 130 2.26 -3.18 1.30
N VAL A 131 1.96 -3.36 0.02
CA VAL A 131 0.84 -2.68 -0.63
C VAL A 131 -0.50 -3.11 0.02
N ALA A 132 -0.65 -4.40 0.33
CA ALA A 132 -1.82 -4.89 1.06
C ALA A 132 -1.90 -4.32 2.48
N GLY A 133 -0.76 -4.20 3.18
CA GLY A 133 -0.68 -3.54 4.50
C GLY A 133 -1.11 -2.08 4.44
N GLU A 134 -0.55 -1.30 3.51
CA GLU A 134 -0.92 0.11 3.31
C GLU A 134 -2.40 0.30 2.96
N ALA A 135 -2.99 -0.63 2.21
CA ALA A 135 -4.43 -0.61 1.94
C ALA A 135 -5.26 -0.95 3.20
N GLY A 136 -4.81 -1.90 4.00
CA GLY A 136 -5.42 -2.32 5.26
C GLY A 136 -5.41 -1.25 6.33
N SER A 137 -4.27 -0.60 6.56
CA SER A 137 -4.11 0.52 7.50
C SER A 137 -5.09 1.68 7.22
N LYS A 138 -5.50 1.84 5.94
CA LYS A 138 -6.46 2.85 5.47
C LYS A 138 -7.91 2.35 5.38
N THR A 139 -8.17 1.08 5.71
CA THR A 139 -9.47 0.42 5.55
C THR A 139 -9.90 -0.28 6.86
N PRO A 140 -10.50 0.46 7.81
CA PRO A 140 -11.00 -0.12 9.06
C PRO A 140 -11.99 -1.27 8.82
N GLY A 141 -11.81 -2.38 9.54
CA GLY A 141 -12.67 -3.57 9.43
C GLY A 141 -12.38 -4.46 8.21
N LEU A 142 -11.22 -4.31 7.57
CA LEU A 142 -10.74 -5.24 6.56
C LEU A 142 -10.62 -6.65 7.15
N SER A 143 -11.26 -7.64 6.53
CA SER A 143 -11.33 -8.98 7.13
C SER A 143 -10.00 -9.72 7.12
N ARG A 144 -9.21 -9.63 6.05
CA ARG A 144 -8.02 -10.47 5.92
C ARG A 144 -6.94 -9.89 5.00
N ILE A 145 -5.69 -10.07 5.41
CA ILE A 145 -4.52 -9.97 4.54
C ILE A 145 -3.72 -11.28 4.60
N THR A 146 -3.35 -11.82 3.44
CA THR A 146 -2.32 -12.86 3.33
C THR A 146 -1.06 -12.27 2.69
N GLY A 147 0.04 -12.24 3.43
CA GLY A 147 1.36 -11.86 2.94
C GLY A 147 2.12 -13.08 2.40
N LEU A 148 2.45 -13.09 1.11
CA LEU A 148 3.23 -14.15 0.47
C LEU A 148 4.66 -13.64 0.28
N ASP A 149 5.55 -14.11 1.15
CA ASP A 149 6.96 -13.76 1.18
C ASP A 149 7.22 -12.24 1.14
N PRO A 150 6.72 -11.48 2.14
CA PRO A 150 6.93 -10.03 2.19
C PRO A 150 8.41 -9.68 2.11
N VAL A 151 8.77 -8.67 1.31
CA VAL A 151 10.17 -8.32 1.05
C VAL A 151 10.84 -7.70 2.28
N GLU A 152 12.04 -8.20 2.63
CA GLU A 152 12.84 -7.68 3.76
C GLU A 152 13.31 -6.23 3.51
N ALA A 153 13.88 -6.00 2.32
CA ALA A 153 14.59 -4.76 2.00
C ALA A 153 13.71 -3.51 2.13
N SER A 154 14.13 -2.55 2.97
CA SER A 154 13.43 -1.29 3.24
C SER A 154 12.13 -1.39 4.07
N PHE A 155 11.78 -2.57 4.59
CA PHE A 155 10.57 -2.80 5.40
C PHE A 155 10.87 -3.54 6.71
N GLU A 156 11.80 -4.49 6.73
CA GLU A 156 12.14 -5.15 7.98
C GLU A 156 12.61 -4.12 9.03
N SER A 157 12.11 -4.27 10.26
CA SER A 157 12.41 -3.39 11.39
C SER A 157 11.96 -1.92 11.24
N THR A 158 11.17 -1.58 10.23
CA THR A 158 10.50 -0.27 10.18
C THR A 158 9.31 -0.22 11.14
N PRO A 159 8.82 0.98 11.50
CA PRO A 159 7.55 1.13 12.20
C PRO A 159 6.40 0.45 11.45
N GLU A 160 5.35 0.11 12.21
CA GLU A 160 4.13 -0.54 11.72
C GLU A 160 3.51 0.21 10.53
N GLU A 161 3.48 1.54 10.58
CA GLU A 161 2.93 2.37 9.51
C GLU A 161 3.60 2.19 8.13
N VAL A 162 4.80 1.61 8.05
CA VAL A 162 5.56 1.47 6.79
C VAL A 162 5.41 0.10 6.14
N ARG A 163 5.02 -0.92 6.89
CA ARG A 163 5.12 -2.33 6.49
C ARG A 163 3.82 -3.08 6.76
N LEU A 164 3.77 -4.32 6.30
CA LEU A 164 2.69 -5.23 6.69
C LEU A 164 2.83 -5.58 8.17
N ASP A 165 1.74 -5.52 8.91
CA ASP A 165 1.68 -5.92 10.31
C ASP A 165 0.31 -6.53 10.69
N PRO A 166 0.16 -7.07 11.92
CA PRO A 166 -1.10 -7.68 12.36
C PRO A 166 -2.28 -6.71 12.54
N SER A 167 -2.05 -5.39 12.60
CA SER A 167 -3.08 -4.36 12.80
C SER A 167 -3.79 -3.97 11.50
N ASP A 168 -3.19 -4.27 10.34
CA ASP A 168 -3.71 -3.91 9.01
C ASP A 168 -5.02 -4.63 8.63
N ALA A 169 -5.39 -5.73 9.31
CA ALA A 169 -6.65 -6.43 9.10
C ALA A 169 -7.08 -7.22 10.34
N ASP A 170 -8.34 -7.64 10.39
CA ASP A 170 -8.87 -8.51 11.45
C ASP A 170 -8.10 -9.84 11.56
N PHE A 171 -7.55 -10.32 10.44
CA PHE A 171 -6.69 -11.49 10.38
C PHE A 171 -5.57 -11.32 9.37
N VAL A 172 -4.33 -11.47 9.82
CA VAL A 172 -3.14 -11.41 8.97
C VAL A 172 -2.40 -12.74 9.05
N ASP A 173 -2.21 -13.40 7.91
CA ASP A 173 -1.41 -14.62 7.79
C ASP A 173 -0.27 -14.44 6.80
N VAL A 174 0.93 -14.91 7.16
CA VAL A 174 2.14 -14.71 6.36
C VAL A 174 2.80 -16.05 6.07
N ILE A 175 3.19 -16.26 4.81
CA ILE A 175 3.98 -17.41 4.36
C ILE A 175 5.36 -16.88 3.99
N HIS A 176 6.41 -17.41 4.62
CA HIS A 176 7.80 -17.08 4.30
C HIS A 176 8.43 -18.21 3.48
N THR A 177 9.03 -17.88 2.34
CA THR A 177 9.68 -18.83 1.42
C THR A 177 11.12 -18.47 1.07
N ASP A 178 11.54 -17.21 1.27
CA ASP A 178 12.91 -16.72 1.08
C ASP A 178 13.34 -15.77 2.21
N ALA A 179 13.26 -16.24 3.45
CA ALA A 179 13.54 -15.44 4.65
C ALA A 179 15.01 -15.51 5.12
N ALA A 180 15.94 -15.91 4.24
CA ALA A 180 17.36 -15.79 4.55
C ALA A 180 17.77 -14.31 4.50
N PRO A 181 18.67 -13.82 5.38
CA PRO A 181 19.10 -12.43 5.34
C PRO A 181 19.61 -12.03 3.95
N LEU A 182 19.11 -10.91 3.42
CA LEU A 182 19.46 -10.45 2.08
C LEU A 182 20.98 -10.25 1.88
N ILE A 183 21.67 -9.78 2.92
CA ILE A 183 23.13 -9.63 2.92
C ILE A 183 23.71 -10.72 3.84
N PRO A 184 24.39 -11.75 3.29
CA PRO A 184 25.01 -12.78 4.12
C PRO A 184 26.17 -12.18 4.93
N PHE A 185 26.28 -12.60 6.19
CA PHE A 185 27.38 -12.26 7.09
C PHE A 185 28.68 -12.98 6.72
#